data_AF-A0A411WJA1-F1
#
_entry.id   AF-A0A411WJA1-F1
#
_cell.length_a   1.000
_cell.length_b   1.000
_cell.length_c   1.000
_cell.angle_alpha   90.00
_cell.angle_beta   90.00
_cell.angle_gamma   90.00
#
_symmetry.space_group_name_H-M   'P 1'
#
loop_
_entity.id
_entity.type
_entity.pdbx_description
1 polymer ?
#
loop_
_entity_poly.entity_id
_entity_poly.type
_entity_poly.pdbx_seq_one_letter_code
_entity_poly.pdbx_strand_id
1 'polypeptide(L)'
;MVTIEVACRHCNETKPVRKHGKGRGGYPRYYCNSCRRTFQLSYLYRAHQPGMKEKIIEMASQGAGIRQTSRTLKVGLNTVMRYLKTAEGIS
;
A
#
# COMPACT_ATOMS: atom_id res chain seq x y z
N MET A 1 -28.40 -3.84 -8.69
CA MET A 1 -26.96 -4.17 -8.83
C MET A 1 -26.17 -3.04 -8.20
N VAL A 2 -25.45 -3.27 -7.09
CA VAL A 2 -24.71 -2.19 -6.42
C VAL A 2 -23.35 -2.04 -7.13
N THR A 3 -23.22 -1.00 -7.96
CA THR A 3 -21.94 -0.60 -8.54
C THR A 3 -21.19 0.20 -7.49
N ILE A 4 -20.27 -0.45 -6.77
CA ILE A 4 -19.35 0.27 -5.89
C ILE A 4 -18.38 1.02 -6.81
N GLU A 5 -18.45 2.35 -6.82
CA GLU A 5 -17.49 3.19 -7.53
C GLU A 5 -16.14 3.14 -6.80
N VAL A 6 -15.30 2.19 -7.18
CA VAL A 6 -13.97 2.02 -6.61
C VAL A 6 -12.95 2.65 -7.54
N ALA A 7 -12.31 3.73 -7.09
CA ALA A 7 -11.17 4.30 -7.80
C ALA A 7 -9.94 3.39 -7.66
N CYS A 8 -9.23 3.18 -8.77
CA CYS A 8 -7.96 2.48 -8.73
C CYS A 8 -6.90 3.32 -8.02
N ARG A 9 -6.28 2.80 -6.95
CA ARG A 9 -5.17 3.49 -6.24
C ARG A 9 -3.89 3.70 -7.05
N HIS A 10 -3.82 3.19 -8.28
CA HIS A 10 -2.64 3.28 -9.15
C HIS A 10 -2.80 4.25 -10.31
N CYS A 11 -4.02 4.37 -10.87
CA CYS A 11 -4.30 5.27 -12.00
C CYS A 11 -5.47 6.22 -11.75
N ASN A 12 -6.07 6.19 -10.56
CA ASN A 12 -7.24 6.98 -10.14
C ASN A 12 -8.51 6.82 -10.98
N GLU A 13 -8.52 5.91 -11.96
CA GLU A 13 -9.71 5.62 -12.76
C GLU A 13 -10.72 4.76 -11.99
N THR A 14 -12.00 5.11 -12.07
CA THR A 14 -13.13 4.45 -11.39
C THR A 14 -13.86 3.45 -12.28
N LYS A 15 -14.05 3.79 -13.56
CA LYS A 15 -14.81 2.97 -14.55
C LYS A 15 -14.26 1.55 -14.82
N PRO A 16 -12.94 1.27 -14.78
CA PRO A 16 -12.40 -0.04 -15.17
C PRO A 16 -12.12 -0.98 -13.99
N VAL A 17 -12.66 -0.73 -12.79
CA VAL A 17 -12.36 -1.54 -11.60
C VAL A 17 -13.43 -2.59 -11.35
N ARG A 18 -13.02 -3.87 -11.28
CA ARG A 18 -13.91 -5.01 -10.96
C ARG A 18 -13.42 -5.79 -9.75
N LYS A 19 -14.33 -6.51 -9.08
CA LYS A 19 -13.94 -7.46 -8.02
C LYS A 19 -13.12 -8.61 -8.61
N HIS A 20 -12.10 -9.03 -7.87
CA HIS A 20 -11.12 -10.07 -8.23
C HIS A 20 -10.89 -11.03 -7.05
N GLY A 21 -12.00 -11.53 -6.48
CA GLY A 21 -11.98 -12.46 -5.36
C GLY A 21 -11.57 -11.82 -4.02
N LYS A 22 -11.05 -12.66 -3.12
CA LYS A 22 -10.58 -12.27 -1.78
C LYS A 22 -9.10 -12.58 -1.62
N GLY A 23 -8.39 -11.79 -0.82
CA GLY A 23 -7.02 -12.11 -0.40
C GLY A 23 -6.98 -13.16 0.71
N ARG A 24 -5.78 -13.60 1.12
CA ARG A 24 -5.60 -14.56 2.23
C ARG A 24 -6.25 -14.10 3.54
N GLY A 25 -6.26 -12.80 3.81
CA GLY A 25 -6.92 -12.21 4.97
C GLY A 25 -8.44 -12.00 4.83
N GLY A 26 -9.09 -12.59 3.81
CA GLY A 26 -10.54 -12.47 3.59
C GLY A 26 -11.01 -11.15 2.97
N TYR A 27 -10.15 -10.13 2.89
CA TYR A 27 -10.48 -8.83 2.30
C TYR A 27 -10.71 -8.90 0.79
N PRO A 28 -11.70 -8.16 0.24
CA PRO A 28 -11.93 -8.09 -1.20
C PRO A 28 -10.72 -7.55 -1.94
N ARG A 29 -10.39 -8.21 -3.06
CA ARG A 29 -9.42 -7.72 -4.04
C ARG A 29 -10.16 -7.12 -5.23
N TYR A 30 -9.57 -6.08 -5.80
CA TYR A 30 -10.05 -5.38 -6.97
C TYR A 30 -9.00 -5.44 -8.06
N TYR A 31 -9.43 -5.59 -9.30
CA TYR A 31 -8.57 -5.55 -10.49
C TYR A 31 -8.97 -4.36 -11.34
N CYS A 32 -8.01 -3.53 -11.69
CA CYS A 32 -8.21 -2.42 -12.62
C CYS A 32 -7.84 -2.88 -14.02
N ASN A 33 -8.78 -2.77 -14.96
CA ASN A 33 -8.56 -3.15 -16.36
C ASN A 33 -7.62 -2.17 -17.09
N SER A 34 -7.60 -0.88 -16.73
CA SER A 34 -6.74 0.11 -17.40
C SER A 34 -5.26 -0.09 -17.07
N CYS A 35 -4.91 -0.16 -15.78
CA CYS A 35 -3.51 -0.35 -15.38
C CYS A 35 -3.11 -1.83 -15.20
N ARG A 36 -4.06 -2.77 -15.37
CA ARG A 36 -3.87 -4.22 -15.22
C ARG A 36 -3.31 -4.67 -13.87
N ARG A 37 -3.51 -3.86 -12.82
CA ARG A 37 -3.03 -4.14 -11.45
C ARG A 37 -4.17 -4.56 -10.53
N THR A 38 -3.83 -5.44 -9.60
CA THR A 38 -4.70 -5.81 -8.47
C THR A 38 -4.38 -4.99 -7.23
N PHE A 39 -5.39 -4.57 -6.50
CA PHE A 39 -5.25 -3.86 -5.22
C PHE A 39 -6.33 -4.27 -4.22
N GLN A 40 -6.15 -3.89 -2.96
CA GLN A 40 -7.16 -4.01 -1.92
C GLN A 40 -7.50 -2.61 -1.40
N LEU A 41 -8.73 -2.42 -0.93
CA LEU A 41 -9.15 -1.18 -0.26
C LEU A 41 -8.74 -1.19 1.22
N SER A 42 -8.91 -2.34 1.86
CA SER A 42 -8.52 -2.56 3.25
C SER A 42 -7.47 -3.65 3.28
N TYR A 43 -6.32 -3.34 3.88
CA TYR A 43 -5.25 -4.31 4.12
C TYR A 43 -5.25 -4.71 5.58
N LEU A 44 -5.06 -6.01 5.85
CA LEU A 44 -4.85 -6.54 7.21
C LEU A 44 -3.58 -5.95 7.83
N TYR A 45 -2.51 -5.89 7.03
CA TYR A 45 -1.21 -5.39 7.48
C TYR A 45 -1.07 -3.91 7.17
N ARG A 46 -0.80 -3.12 8.21
CA ARG A 46 -0.63 -1.67 8.14
C ARG A 46 0.45 -1.22 7.16
N ALA A 47 1.52 -2.01 7.05
CA ALA A 47 2.61 -1.82 6.10
C ALA A 47 2.14 -1.69 4.63
N HIS A 48 1.04 -2.34 4.26
CA HIS A 48 0.54 -2.37 2.88
C HIS A 48 -0.57 -1.35 2.61
N GLN A 49 -0.95 -0.57 3.62
CA GLN A 49 -1.90 0.52 3.46
C GLN A 49 -1.37 1.53 2.43
N PRO A 50 -2.27 2.12 1.62
CA PRO A 50 -1.88 3.21 0.73
C PRO A 50 -1.25 4.36 1.53
N GLY A 51 -0.17 4.95 0.98
CA GLY A 51 0.56 6.04 1.64
C GLY A 51 1.60 5.60 2.68
N MET A 52 1.66 4.31 3.04
CA MET A 52 2.58 3.87 4.10
C MET A 52 4.05 3.91 3.66
N LYS A 53 4.34 3.55 2.41
CA LYS A 53 5.69 3.62 1.85
C LYS A 53 6.19 5.07 1.86
N GLU A 54 5.34 5.97 1.38
CA GLU A 54 5.63 7.40 1.27
C GLU A 54 5.88 8.01 2.65
N LYS A 55 5.04 7.69 3.65
CA LYS A 55 5.26 8.11 5.04
C LYS A 55 6.56 7.60 5.65
N ILE A 56 6.95 6.36 5.36
CA ILE A 56 8.22 5.80 5.86
C ILE A 56 9.42 6.56 5.28
N ILE A 57 9.37 6.86 3.99
CA ILE A 57 10.42 7.63 3.30
C ILE A 57 10.46 9.06 3.85
N GLU A 58 9.31 9.72 3.96
CA GLU A 58 9.20 11.08 4.49
C GLU A 58 9.78 11.20 5.90
N MET A 59 9.44 10.26 6.80
CA MET A 59 10.01 10.26 8.15
C MET A 59 11.53 10.09 8.14
N ALA A 60 12.06 9.23 7.27
CA ALA A 60 13.51 9.08 7.14
C ALA A 60 14.17 10.35 6.57
N SER A 61 13.54 11.01 5.59
CA SER A 61 13.99 12.31 5.07
C SER A 61 13.97 13.43 6.11
N GLN A 62 13.06 13.35 7.10
CA GLN A 62 13.01 14.24 8.27
C GLN A 62 14.04 13.86 9.35
N GLY A 63 14.90 12.87 9.11
CA GLY A 63 15.94 12.43 10.05
C GLY A 63 15.46 11.45 11.13
N ALA A 64 14.23 10.93 11.04
CA ALA A 64 13.75 9.94 12.01
C ALA A 64 14.46 8.60 11.81
N GLY A 65 15.01 8.04 12.90
CA GLY A 65 15.68 6.74 12.87
C GLY A 65 14.71 5.56 12.62
N ILE A 66 15.23 4.46 12.06
CA ILE A 66 14.46 3.24 11.70
C ILE A 66 13.60 2.71 12.86
N ARG A 67 14.12 2.74 14.10
CA ARG A 67 13.38 2.30 15.29
C ARG A 67 12.23 3.25 15.66
N GLN A 68 12.46 4.55 15.51
CA GLN A 68 11.45 5.57 15.77
C GLN A 68 10.31 5.46 14.75
N THR A 69 10.62 5.36 13.46
CA THR A 69 9.60 5.21 12.41
C THR A 69 8.77 3.94 12.59
N SER A 70 9.41 2.81 12.92
CA SER A 70 8.73 1.54 13.24
C SER A 70 7.73 1.70 14.38
N ARG A 71 8.13 2.36 15.48
CA ARG A 71 7.25 2.61 16.64
C ARG A 71 6.10 3.55 16.30
N THR A 72 6.38 4.68 15.65
CA THR A 72 5.37 5.68 15.28
C THR A 72 4.32 5.12 14.33
N LEU A 73 4.77 4.41 13.28
CA LEU A 73 3.88 3.86 12.26
C LEU A 73 3.30 2.49 12.63
N LYS A 74 3.75 1.89 13.73
CA LYS A 74 3.42 0.52 14.16
C LYS A 74 3.59 -0.51 13.03
N VAL A 75 4.74 -0.44 12.37
CA VAL A 75 5.17 -1.36 11.30
C VAL A 75 6.47 -2.05 11.71
N GLY A 76 6.71 -3.27 11.25
CA GLY A 76 7.92 -4.01 11.61
C GLY A 76 9.20 -3.33 11.11
N LEU A 77 10.28 -3.43 11.88
CA LEU A 77 11.61 -2.87 11.55
C LEU A 77 12.09 -3.31 10.16
N ASN A 78 11.93 -4.60 9.84
CA ASN A 78 12.31 -5.15 8.53
C ASN A 78 11.51 -4.52 7.39
N THR A 79 10.25 -4.14 7.64
CA THR A 79 9.41 -3.45 6.65
C THR A 79 9.93 -2.05 6.39
N VAL A 80 10.27 -1.30 7.44
CA VAL A 80 10.86 0.04 7.32
C VAL A 80 12.15 -0.04 6.51
N MET A 81 13.08 -0.91 6.92
CA MET A 81 14.37 -1.07 6.24
C MET A 81 14.19 -1.46 4.77
N ARG A 82 13.27 -2.38 4.45
CA ARG A 82 12.99 -2.78 3.07
C ARG A 82 12.52 -1.59 2.22
N TYR A 83 11.61 -0.77 2.75
CA TYR A 83 11.11 0.38 1.99
C TYR A 83 12.16 1.46 1.78
N LEU A 84 13.05 1.67 2.74
CA LEU A 84 14.18 2.59 2.58
C LEU A 84 15.17 2.09 1.52
N LYS A 85 15.57 0.81 1.55
CA LYS A 85 16.43 0.21 0.50
C LYS A 85 15.80 0.33 -0.90
N THR A 86 14.50 0.08 -0.99
CA THR A 86 13.75 0.21 -2.26
C THR A 86 13.67 1.66 -2.75
N ALA A 87 13.75 2.65 -1.84
CA ALA A 87 13.74 4.07 -2.17
C ALA A 87 15.13 4.57 -2.59
N GLU A 88 16.19 4.05 -1.96
CA GLU A 88 17.59 4.37 -2.26
C GLU A 88 18.12 3.71 -3.53
N GLY A 89 17.32 2.86 -4.20
CA GLY A 89 17.73 2.14 -5.41
C GLY A 89 18.75 1.04 -5.15
N ILE A 90 18.98 0.68 -3.88
CA ILE A 90 19.90 -0.39 -3.49
C ILE A 90 19.11 -1.70 -3.54
N SER A 91 19.10 -2.30 -4.73
CA SER A 91 18.61 -3.67 -4.99
C SER A 91 19.63 -4.71 -4.56
#